data_AF-A0A842N5S4-F1
#
_entry.id   AF-A0A842N5S4-F1
#
_cell.length_a   1.000
_cell.length_b   1.000
_cell.length_c   1.000
_cell.angle_alpha   90.00
_cell.angle_beta   90.00
_cell.angle_gamma   90.00
#
_symmetry.space_group_name_H-M   'P 1'
#
loop_
_entity.id
_entity.type
_entity.pdbx_description
1 polymer ?
#
loop_
_entity_poly.entity_id
_entity_poly.type
_entity_poly.pdbx_seq_one_letter_code
_entity_poly.pdbx_strand_id
1 'polypeptide(L)'
;MINKQKKEIIYNPKYHDVTQNDIPLIRNLYQKFKYGLIKRHFYYLTSTSRVLPDFFVIGGVRCGTTSLYHYLGQHNCIKRAAYDELGYFDDNFHLGLNWYRSLFPSKSVKKKIELQYSKFLTYDITPFYIYNP
;
A
#
# COMPACT_ATOMS: atom_id res chain seq x y z
N MET A 1 1.86 -31.76 -43.19
CA MET A 1 2.69 -31.41 -42.01
C MET A 1 2.57 -29.91 -41.79
N ILE A 2 1.74 -29.49 -40.85
CA ILE A 2 1.44 -28.07 -40.58
C ILE A 2 2.43 -27.56 -39.54
N ASN A 3 3.23 -26.58 -39.93
CA ASN A 3 4.29 -25.96 -39.14
C ASN A 3 3.68 -25.01 -38.09
N LYS A 4 3.66 -25.40 -36.82
CA LYS A 4 3.11 -24.59 -35.72
C LYS A 4 4.18 -23.61 -35.25
N GLN A 5 4.15 -22.39 -35.78
CA GLN A 5 4.98 -21.28 -35.28
C GLN A 5 4.71 -21.07 -33.79
N LYS A 6 5.70 -21.40 -32.96
CA LYS A 6 5.72 -21.13 -31.53
C LYS A 6 5.92 -19.62 -31.38
N LYS A 7 4.84 -18.86 -31.15
CA LYS A 7 4.95 -17.44 -30.77
C LYS A 7 5.62 -17.39 -29.39
N GLU A 8 6.90 -17.04 -29.36
CA GLU A 8 7.59 -16.68 -28.13
C GLU A 8 6.88 -15.46 -27.53
N ILE A 9 6.31 -15.64 -26.34
CA ILE A 9 5.80 -14.56 -25.54
C ILE A 9 7.04 -13.83 -25.04
N ILE A 10 7.35 -12.68 -25.63
CA ILE A 10 8.44 -11.81 -25.19
C ILE A 10 8.07 -11.31 -23.80
N TYR A 11 8.61 -11.97 -22.78
CA TYR A 11 8.60 -11.49 -21.41
C TYR A 11 9.44 -10.20 -21.35
N ASN A 12 8.87 -9.12 -20.83
CA ASN A 12 9.53 -7.82 -20.70
C ASN A 12 9.98 -7.63 -19.23
N PRO A 13 11.24 -7.92 -18.89
CA PRO A 13 11.74 -7.83 -17.52
C PRO A 13 12.04 -6.37 -17.19
N LYS A 14 11.02 -5.58 -16.84
CA LYS A 14 11.24 -4.16 -16.52
C LYS A 14 11.96 -3.94 -15.17
N TYR A 15 12.08 -4.99 -14.34
CA TYR A 15 12.77 -4.93 -13.07
C TYR A 15 13.32 -6.31 -12.72
N HIS A 16 14.57 -6.58 -13.07
CA HIS A 16 15.50 -7.42 -12.30
C HIS A 16 16.86 -7.42 -13.01
N ASP A 17 17.64 -6.37 -12.78
CA ASP A 17 19.08 -6.50 -12.53
C ASP A 17 19.61 -5.16 -12.03
N VAL A 18 19.91 -5.07 -10.73
CA VAL A 18 20.80 -4.02 -10.24
C VAL A 18 21.83 -4.67 -9.33
N THR A 19 22.97 -4.95 -9.95
CA THR A 19 24.21 -5.40 -9.36
C THR A 19 24.62 -4.56 -8.15
N GLN A 20 25.01 -5.27 -7.10
CA GLN A 20 25.63 -4.85 -5.85
C GLN A 20 26.69 -3.74 -6.04
N ASN A 21 26.64 -2.68 -5.21
CA ASN A 21 27.77 -1.85 -4.72
C ASN A 21 27.23 -0.60 -3.95
N ASP A 22 27.21 -0.66 -2.61
CA ASP A 22 27.23 0.37 -1.54
C ASP A 22 26.39 1.67 -1.57
N ILE A 23 25.72 2.00 -2.68
CA ILE A 23 24.78 3.12 -2.82
C ILE A 23 23.32 2.81 -2.40
N PRO A 24 22.82 1.55 -2.28
CA PRO A 24 21.40 1.32 -2.02
C PRO A 24 20.98 1.69 -0.59
N LEU A 25 21.88 1.61 0.40
CA LEU A 25 21.54 1.85 1.80
C LEU A 25 21.29 3.34 2.08
N ILE A 26 22.18 4.22 1.60
CA ILE A 26 22.02 5.68 1.70
C ILE A 26 20.78 6.13 0.90
N ARG A 27 20.56 5.55 -0.29
CA ARG A 27 19.37 5.81 -1.09
C ARG A 27 18.08 5.42 -0.36
N ASN A 28 18.03 4.23 0.24
CA ASN A 28 16.86 3.76 1.00
C ASN A 28 16.64 4.60 2.26
N LEU A 29 17.73 5.01 2.93
CA LEU A 29 17.66 5.90 4.09
C LEU A 29 17.11 7.27 3.68
N TYR A 30 17.65 7.90 2.63
CA TYR A 30 17.13 9.16 2.10
C TYR A 30 15.66 9.05 1.70
N GLN A 31 15.26 7.98 1.01
CA GLN A 31 13.87 7.75 0.65
C GLN A 31 13.00 7.61 1.90
N LYS A 32 13.42 6.85 2.91
CA LYS A 32 12.69 6.73 4.17
C LYS A 32 12.54 8.07 4.89
N PHE A 33 13.60 8.89 4.93
CA PHE A 33 13.54 10.23 5.50
C PHE A 33 12.63 11.16 4.69
N LYS A 34 12.75 11.17 3.37
CA LYS A 34 11.93 11.99 2.45
C LYS A 34 10.45 11.60 2.52
N TYR A 35 10.12 10.32 2.32
CA TYR A 35 8.73 9.86 2.28
C TYR A 35 8.10 9.70 3.66
N GLY A 36 8.90 9.43 4.70
CA GLY A 36 8.46 9.43 6.09
C GLY A 36 8.33 10.85 6.63
N LEU A 37 9.45 11.50 6.93
CA LEU A 37 9.45 12.76 7.66
C LEU A 37 9.00 13.96 6.81
N ILE A 38 9.42 14.05 5.54
CA ILE A 38 9.03 15.21 4.70
C ILE A 38 7.63 15.04 4.12
N LYS A 39 7.26 13.88 3.59
CA LYS A 39 5.93 13.72 2.97
C LYS A 39 4.82 13.49 4.00
N ARG A 40 5.09 12.73 5.06
CA ARG A 40 4.08 12.39 6.09
C ARG A 40 4.20 13.25 7.35
N HIS A 41 5.30 13.99 7.58
CA HIS A 41 5.45 14.92 8.70
C HIS A 41 5.04 14.30 10.05
N PHE A 42 4.09 14.95 10.73
CA PHE A 42 3.49 14.52 11.99
C PHE A 42 2.88 13.12 11.95
N TYR A 43 2.37 12.68 10.79
CA TYR A 43 1.76 11.35 10.63
C TYR A 43 2.80 10.24 10.78
N TYR A 44 4.06 10.47 10.38
CA TYR A 44 5.14 9.49 10.53
C TYR A 44 5.62 9.39 11.98
N LEU A 45 5.75 10.52 12.68
CA LEU A 45 6.11 10.56 14.10
C LEU A 45 5.05 9.88 14.98
N THR A 46 3.78 9.99 14.60
CA THR A 46 2.64 9.37 15.29
C THR A 46 2.30 7.96 14.79
N SER A 47 3.19 7.32 14.02
CA SER A 47 2.94 6.01 13.41
C SER A 47 2.63 4.89 14.42
N THR A 48 3.25 4.90 15.59
CA THR A 48 3.04 3.89 16.66
C THR A 48 1.65 3.96 17.28
N SER A 49 1.02 5.15 17.29
CA SER A 49 -0.34 5.36 17.78
C SER A 49 -1.42 5.20 16.70
N ARG A 50 -1.03 4.81 15.48
CA ARG A 50 -1.94 4.48 14.38
C ARG A 50 -2.21 2.98 14.28
N VAL A 51 -3.33 2.65 13.64
CA VAL A 51 -3.74 1.26 13.41
C VAL A 51 -3.11 0.70 12.12
N LEU A 52 -3.27 -0.60 11.90
CA LEU A 52 -2.98 -1.28 10.64
C LEU A 52 -4.32 -1.57 9.93
N PRO A 53 -4.31 -1.92 8.63
CA PRO A 53 -5.52 -2.35 7.95
C PRO A 53 -6.09 -3.61 8.59
N ASP A 54 -7.42 -3.68 8.67
CA ASP A 54 -8.15 -4.87 9.10
C ASP A 54 -8.35 -5.84 7.93
N PHE A 55 -8.39 -5.33 6.69
CA PHE A 55 -8.48 -6.14 5.49
C PHE A 55 -7.80 -5.48 4.28
N PHE A 56 -7.53 -6.30 3.27
CA PHE A 56 -6.95 -5.90 2.00
C PHE A 56 -7.94 -6.12 0.87
N VAL A 57 -8.00 -5.17 -0.06
CA VAL A 57 -8.66 -5.38 -1.35
C VAL A 57 -7.56 -5.52 -2.39
N ILE A 58 -7.31 -6.78 -2.76
CA ILE A 58 -6.39 -7.17 -3.84
C ILE A 58 -7.22 -7.60 -5.04
N GLY A 59 -6.75 -7.35 -6.26
CA GLY A 59 -7.55 -7.62 -7.46
C GLY A 59 -6.86 -7.22 -8.75
N GLY A 60 -7.57 -7.25 -9.87
CA GLY A 60 -7.01 -6.87 -11.17
C GLY A 60 -7.13 -5.38 -11.48
N VAL A 61 -6.27 -4.91 -12.38
CA VAL A 61 -6.42 -3.61 -13.03
C VAL A 61 -7.76 -3.57 -13.78
N ARG A 62 -8.51 -2.46 -13.67
CA ARG A 62 -9.84 -2.26 -14.29
C ARG A 62 -10.98 -3.15 -13.76
N CYS A 63 -10.83 -3.75 -12.57
CA CYS A 63 -11.90 -4.49 -11.90
C CYS A 63 -12.83 -3.61 -11.01
N GLY A 64 -12.73 -2.28 -11.09
CA GLY A 64 -13.56 -1.36 -10.30
C GLY A 64 -13.07 -1.12 -8.86
N THR A 65 -11.78 -1.35 -8.58
CA THR A 65 -11.17 -1.18 -7.25
C THR A 65 -11.23 0.27 -6.75
N THR A 66 -11.06 1.26 -7.63
CA THR A 66 -11.22 2.68 -7.28
C THR A 66 -12.66 3.03 -6.90
N SER A 67 -13.66 2.50 -7.61
CA SER A 67 -15.07 2.70 -7.24
C SER A 67 -15.36 2.08 -5.87
N LEU A 68 -14.87 0.86 -5.63
CA LEU A 68 -14.98 0.19 -4.34
C LEU A 68 -14.27 0.96 -3.22
N TYR A 69 -13.10 1.54 -3.49
CA TYR A 69 -12.37 2.44 -2.58
C TYR A 69 -13.24 3.61 -2.13
N HIS A 70 -14.00 4.22 -3.04
CA HIS A 70 -14.90 5.31 -2.70
C HIS A 70 -16.13 4.84 -1.93
N TYR A 71 -16.79 3.75 -2.36
CA TYR A 71 -18.01 3.25 -1.72
C TYR A 71 -17.78 2.75 -0.29
N LEU A 72 -16.71 1.99 -0.05
CA LEU A 72 -16.36 1.56 1.30
C LEU A 72 -16.10 2.77 2.22
N GLY A 73 -15.46 3.81 1.69
CA GLY A 73 -15.16 5.03 2.43
C GLY A 73 -16.37 5.91 2.79
N GLN A 74 -17.55 5.65 2.20
CA GLN A 74 -18.80 6.32 2.56
C GLN A 74 -19.44 5.74 3.83
N HIS A 75 -19.11 4.50 4.21
CA HIS A 75 -19.69 3.85 5.37
C HIS A 75 -19.09 4.40 6.68
N ASN A 76 -19.93 4.73 7.68
CA ASN A 76 -19.48 5.38 8.91
C ASN A 76 -18.45 4.56 9.72
N CYS A 77 -18.61 3.23 9.73
CA CYS A 77 -17.72 2.30 10.44
C CYS A 77 -16.42 1.99 9.69
N ILE A 78 -16.30 2.38 8.41
CA ILE A 78 -15.14 2.02 7.59
C ILE A 78 -14.36 3.29 7.27
N LYS A 79 -13.06 3.30 7.56
CA LYS A 79 -12.18 4.43 7.27
C LYS A 79 -11.13 4.06 6.25
N ARG A 80 -10.98 4.96 5.27
CA ARG A 80 -9.99 4.88 4.20
C ARG A 80 -8.58 5.08 4.75
N ALA A 81 -7.61 4.47 4.08
CA ALA A 81 -6.23 4.91 4.16
C ALA A 81 -6.08 6.33 3.59
N ALA A 82 -4.90 6.94 3.76
CA ALA A 82 -4.62 8.28 3.29
C ALA A 82 -4.72 8.41 1.76
N TYR A 83 -4.40 7.35 1.03
CA TYR A 83 -4.42 7.27 -0.43
C TYR A 83 -4.97 5.90 -0.86
N ASP A 84 -5.42 5.80 -2.11
CA ASP A 84 -5.59 4.52 -2.79
C ASP A 84 -4.21 4.01 -3.26
N GLU A 85 -4.10 2.71 -3.54
CA GLU A 85 -2.91 2.05 -4.09
C GLU A 85 -1.62 2.36 -3.31
N LEU A 86 -1.55 1.92 -2.05
CA LEU A 86 -0.42 2.23 -1.17
C LEU A 86 0.89 1.58 -1.64
N GLY A 87 0.80 0.42 -2.32
CA GLY A 87 1.96 -0.26 -2.89
C GLY A 87 3.02 -0.64 -1.84
N TYR A 88 2.60 -0.90 -0.60
CA TYR A 88 3.53 -1.18 0.50
C TYR A 88 4.23 -2.52 0.33
N PHE A 89 3.52 -3.55 -0.11
CA PHE A 89 4.11 -4.87 -0.34
C PHE A 89 4.79 -5.01 -1.72
N ASP A 90 4.72 -3.97 -2.55
CA ASP A 90 5.45 -3.87 -3.82
C ASP A 90 6.66 -2.93 -3.62
N ASP A 91 6.63 -1.74 -4.25
CA ASP A 91 7.76 -0.82 -4.35
C ASP A 91 8.12 -0.12 -3.04
N ASN A 92 7.22 -0.05 -2.06
CA ASN A 92 7.39 0.79 -0.87
C ASN A 92 7.78 0.02 0.41
N PHE A 93 8.10 -1.27 0.31
CA PHE A 93 8.36 -2.12 1.48
C PHE A 93 9.55 -1.60 2.32
N HIS A 94 10.60 -1.10 1.65
CA HIS A 94 11.80 -0.55 2.26
C HIS A 94 11.57 0.71 3.10
N LEU A 95 10.45 1.41 2.92
CA LEU A 95 10.08 2.57 3.74
C LEU A 95 9.72 2.15 5.18
N GLY A 96 9.39 0.88 5.37
CA GLY A 96 9.18 0.24 6.66
C GLY A 96 7.80 0.46 7.26
N LEU A 97 7.51 -0.32 8.30
CA LEU A 97 6.17 -0.40 8.89
C LEU A 97 5.66 0.94 9.45
N ASN A 98 6.55 1.80 9.96
CA ASN A 98 6.16 3.11 10.48
C ASN A 98 5.62 4.03 9.38
N TRP A 99 6.21 3.97 8.19
CA TRP A 99 5.69 4.69 7.02
C TRP A 99 4.31 4.15 6.67
N TYR A 100 4.14 2.83 6.65
CA TYR A 100 2.86 2.20 6.34
C TYR A 100 1.76 2.58 7.35
N ARG A 101 2.02 2.41 8.65
CA ARG A 101 1.11 2.82 9.74
C ARG A 101 0.73 4.29 9.67
N SER A 102 1.63 5.15 9.19
CA SER A 102 1.35 6.58 9.06
C SER A 102 0.13 6.85 8.16
N LEU A 103 -0.17 5.96 7.22
CA LEU A 103 -1.23 6.10 6.21
C LEU A 103 -2.62 5.80 6.77
N PHE A 104 -2.71 5.23 7.97
CA PHE A 104 -3.97 4.80 8.59
C PHE A 104 -4.44 5.74 9.71
N PRO A 105 -5.73 5.66 10.09
CA PRO A 105 -6.27 6.43 11.21
C PRO A 105 -5.54 6.16 12.54
N SER A 106 -5.68 7.08 13.48
CA SER A 106 -5.14 6.88 14.83
C SER A 106 -6.00 5.92 15.65
N LYS A 107 -5.41 5.27 16.65
CA LYS A 107 -6.14 4.44 17.62
C LYS A 107 -7.25 5.23 18.34
N SER A 108 -7.07 6.53 18.54
CA SER A 108 -8.11 7.41 19.11
C SER A 108 -9.32 7.56 18.19
N VAL A 109 -9.10 7.67 16.88
CA VAL A 109 -10.19 7.69 15.89
C VAL A 109 -10.94 6.35 15.88
N LYS A 110 -10.21 5.24 15.91
CA LYS A 110 -10.80 3.90 16.05
C LYS A 110 -11.72 3.82 17.27
N LYS A 111 -11.21 4.16 18.45
CA LYS A 111 -12.01 4.16 19.70
C LYS A 111 -13.25 5.04 19.61
N LYS A 112 -13.14 6.24 19.03
CA LYS A 112 -14.28 7.16 18.86
C LYS A 112 -15.39 6.53 18.01
N ILE A 113 -15.02 5.89 16.90
CA ILE A 113 -15.97 5.25 15.99
C ILE A 113 -16.58 3.99 16.62
N GLU A 114 -15.78 3.18 17.31
CA GLU A 114 -16.26 2.02 18.05
C GLU A 114 -17.26 2.41 19.15
N LEU A 115 -17.03 3.51 19.86
CA LEU A 115 -17.98 4.02 20.85
C LEU A 115 -19.31 4.47 20.21
N GLN A 116 -19.27 5.02 19.00
CA GLN A 116 -20.47 5.56 18.34
C GLN A 116 -21.24 4.50 17.55
N TYR A 117 -20.55 3.57 16.91
CA TYR A 117 -21.13 2.62 15.94
C TYR A 117 -20.81 1.15 16.25
N SER A 118 -20.21 0.86 17.42
CA SER A 118 -19.82 -0.48 17.90
C SER A 118 -18.72 -1.19 17.09
N LYS A 119 -18.40 -0.72 15.87
CA LYS A 119 -17.41 -1.35 14.99
C LYS A 119 -16.59 -0.31 14.23
N PHE A 120 -15.32 -0.64 14.03
CA PHE A 120 -14.39 0.11 13.20
C PHE A 120 -13.64 -0.85 12.27
N LEU A 121 -13.51 -0.48 11.01
CA LEU A 121 -12.66 -1.16 10.05
C LEU A 121 -11.85 -0.12 9.25
N THR A 122 -10.65 -0.51 8.84
CA THR A 122 -9.85 0.23 7.87
C THR A 122 -9.18 -0.74 6.91
N TYR A 123 -8.79 -0.25 5.73
CA TYR A 123 -8.37 -1.12 4.65
C TYR A 123 -7.30 -0.48 3.77
N ASP A 124 -6.52 -1.36 3.14
CA ASP A 124 -5.60 -1.05 2.05
C ASP A 124 -6.18 -1.65 0.76
N ILE A 125 -6.31 -0.81 -0.26
CA ILE A 125 -6.67 -1.26 -1.60
C ILE A 125 -5.45 -1.05 -2.46
N THR A 126 -4.85 -2.15 -2.89
CA THR A 126 -3.78 -2.13 -3.87
C THR A 126 -4.00 -3.33 -4.78
N PRO A 127 -4.59 -3.12 -5.97
CA PRO A 127 -4.87 -4.21 -6.91
C PRO A 127 -3.59 -4.97 -7.24
N PHE A 128 -2.49 -4.23 -7.40
CA PHE A 128 -1.23 -4.76 -7.88
C PHE A 128 -0.60 -5.87 -7.02
N TYR A 129 -0.98 -6.00 -5.76
CA TYR A 129 -0.49 -7.06 -4.86
C TYR A 129 -0.72 -8.49 -5.39
N ILE A 130 -1.67 -8.70 -6.32
CA ILE A 130 -1.89 -10.03 -6.91
C ILE A 130 -0.83 -10.42 -7.96
N TYR A 131 -0.12 -9.46 -8.56
CA TYR A 131 0.80 -9.74 -9.66
C TYR A 131 2.19 -10.20 -9.22
N ASN A 132 2.56 -9.94 -7.95
CA ASN A 132 3.87 -10.26 -7.38
C ASN A 132 3.73 -11.13 -6.10
N PRO A 133 3.31 -12.41 -6.22
CA PRO A 133 3.09 -13.30 -5.08
C PRO A 133 4.37 -13.80 -4.40
#